data_AF-A0A1G0ZNN8-F1
#
_entry.id   AF-A0A1G0ZNN8-F1
#
_cell.length_a   1.000
_cell.length_b   1.000
_cell.length_c   1.000
_cell.angle_alpha   90.00
_cell.angle_beta   90.00
_cell.angle_gamma   90.00
#
_symmetry.space_group_name_H-M   'P 1'
#
loop_
_entity.id
_entity.type
_entity.pdbx_description
1 polymer ?
#
loop_
_entity_poly.entity_id
_entity_poly.type
_entity_poly.pdbx_seq_one_letter_code
_entity_poly.pdbx_strand_id
1 'polypeptide(L)' 'MNAIRTTYEDLPELVKMPRDFVHRKAEIIIILEDELKRNRKSLKEFFGVIPDFPDRFPQGGYEERESL' A
#
# COMPACT_ATOMS: atom_id res chain seq x y z
N MET A 1 -16.31 14.84 5.38
CA MET A 1 -16.75 13.44 5.21
C MET A 1 -16.31 12.67 6.44
N ASN A 2 -17.24 12.12 7.22
CA ASN A 2 -16.91 11.35 8.42
C ASN A 2 -16.90 9.86 8.04
N ALA A 3 -15.73 9.25 7.99
CA ALA A 3 -15.56 7.83 7.71
C ALA A 3 -15.13 7.11 8.99
N ILE A 4 -15.81 6.02 9.33
CA ILE A 4 -15.41 5.13 10.41
C ILE A 4 -14.81 3.89 9.77
N ARG A 5 -13.57 3.57 10.16
CA ARG A 5 -12.90 2.32 9.78
C ARG A 5 -12.86 1.43 11.01
N THR A 6 -13.59 0.32 10.96
CA THR A 6 -13.52 -0.74 11.98
C THR A 6 -12.89 -1.96 11.34
N THR A 7 -11.82 -2.46 11.92
CA THR A 7 -11.16 -3.70 11.48
C THR A 7 -11.56 -4.81 12.44
N TYR A 8 -12.04 -5.91 11.89
CA TYR A 8 -12.41 -7.12 12.64
C TYR A 8 -11.43 -8.23 12.26
N GLU A 9 -10.95 -9.00 13.24
CA GLU A 9 -10.10 -10.18 12.99
C GLU A 9 -10.93 -11.35 12.44
N ASP A 10 -12.16 -11.50 12.95
CA ASP A 10 -13.19 -12.38 12.40
C ASP A 10 -14.45 -11.55 12.17
N LEU A 11 -14.99 -11.59 10.95
CA LEU A 11 -16.11 -10.72 10.57
C LEU A 11 -17.40 -11.32 11.15
N PRO A 12 -18.05 -10.63 12.11
CA PRO A 12 -19.25 -11.18 12.74
C PRO A 12 -20.45 -11.14 11.79
N GLU A 13 -21.42 -12.04 12.01
CA GLU A 13 -22.68 -12.07 11.23
C GLU A 13 -23.48 -10.75 11.34
N LEU A 14 -23.34 -10.02 12.45
CA LEU A 14 -24.07 -8.79 12.75
C LEU A 14 -23.13 -7.66 13.17
N VAL A 15 -22.94 -6.67 12.29
CA VAL A 15 -22.19 -5.44 12.59
C VAL A 15 -23.15 -4.37 13.15
N LYS A 16 -22.93 -3.95 14.40
CA LYS A 16 -23.73 -2.89 15.03
C LYS A 16 -23.30 -1.52 14.52
N MET A 17 -24.22 -0.80 13.90
CA MET A 17 -23.99 0.57 13.44
C MET A 17 -24.01 1.56 14.61
N PRO A 18 -23.10 2.55 14.66
CA PRO A 18 -23.16 3.60 15.68
C PRO A 18 -24.44 4.42 15.53
N ARG A 19 -25.00 4.87 16.67
CA ARG A 19 -26.31 5.56 16.73
C ARG A 19 -26.39 6.79 15.82
N ASP A 20 -25.28 7.47 15.62
CA ASP A 20 -25.21 8.71 14.82
C ASP A 20 -25.39 8.48 13.30
N PHE A 21 -25.29 7.22 12.85
CA PHE A 21 -25.39 6.82 11.44
C PHE A 21 -26.72 6.14 11.11
N VAL A 22 -27.54 5.83 12.12
CA VAL A 22 -28.84 5.20 11.92
C VAL A 22 -29.77 6.17 11.19
N HIS A 23 -30.51 5.68 10.19
CA HIS A 23 -31.41 6.44 9.32
C HIS A 23 -30.76 7.48 8.39
N ARG A 24 -29.44 7.44 8.19
CA ARG A 24 -28.74 8.28 7.21
C ARG A 24 -28.40 7.48 5.94
N LYS A 25 -28.42 8.14 4.79
CA LYS A 25 -27.98 7.54 3.52
C LYS A 25 -26.45 7.39 3.56
N ALA A 26 -25.96 6.16 3.46
CA ALA A 26 -24.54 5.83 3.52
C ALA A 26 -24.21 4.69 2.57
N GLU A 27 -22.94 4.61 2.17
CA GLU A 27 -22.37 3.51 1.40
C GLU A 27 -21.45 2.70 2.33
N ILE A 28 -21.58 1.37 2.29
CA ILE A 28 -20.80 0.45 3.12
C ILE A 28 -19.80 -0.27 2.22
N ILE A 29 -18.51 -0.15 2.53
CA ILE A 29 -17.43 -0.84 1.82
C ILE A 29 -16.88 -1.92 2.74
N ILE A 30 -16.98 -3.18 2.32
CA ILE A 30 -16.42 -4.34 3.03
C ILE A 30 -15.19 -4.79 2.25
N ILE A 31 -14.03 -4.80 2.92
CA ILE A 31 -12.77 -5.30 2.36
C ILE A 31 -12.46 -6.58 3.11
N LEU A 32 -12.56 -7.72 2.42
CA LEU A 32 -12.13 -9.00 2.95
C LEU A 32 -10.64 -9.16 2.65
N GLU A 33 -9.83 -9.31 3.69
CA GLU A 33 -8.47 -9.80 3.53
C GLU A 33 -8.58 -11.33 3.43
N ASP A 34 -8.60 -11.88 2.22
CA ASP A 34 -8.18 -13.27 2.05
C ASP A 34 -6.81 -13.40 2.70
N GLU A 35 -6.60 -14.45 3.51
CA GLU A 35 -5.30 -14.78 4.10
C GLU A 35 -4.25 -14.35 3.10
N LEU A 36 -3.45 -13.33 3.45
CA LEU A 36 -2.35 -12.90 2.63
C LEU A 36 -1.58 -14.18 2.35
N LYS A 37 -1.79 -14.77 1.17
CA LYS A 37 -0.76 -15.51 0.47
C LYS A 37 0.29 -14.44 0.32
N ARG A 38 1.11 -14.34 1.35
CA ARG A 38 2.45 -13.79 1.33
C ARG A 38 3.16 -14.69 0.34
N ASN A 39 2.83 -14.51 -0.93
CA ASN A 39 3.73 -14.62 -2.03
C ASN A 39 4.75 -13.51 -1.75
N ARG A 40 5.60 -13.76 -0.74
CA ARG A 40 6.95 -13.26 -0.69
C ARG A 40 7.65 -13.92 -1.87
N LYS A 41 7.20 -13.61 -3.09
CA LYS A 41 8.01 -13.82 -4.27
C LYS A 41 9.22 -12.97 -3.99
N SER A 42 10.31 -13.65 -3.67
CA SER A 42 11.55 -12.96 -3.35
C SER A 42 11.87 -12.06 -4.55
N LEU A 43 12.51 -10.91 -4.33
CA LEU A 43 12.94 -10.04 -5.44
C LEU A 43 13.74 -10.84 -6.50
N LYS A 44 14.40 -11.92 -6.06
CA LYS A 44 15.12 -12.90 -6.88
C LYS A 44 14.22 -13.73 -7.81
N GLU A 45 12.99 -14.05 -7.41
CA GLU A 45 11.99 -14.70 -8.27
C GLU A 45 11.35 -13.73 -9.27
N PHE A 46 11.27 -12.44 -8.94
CA PHE A 46 10.67 -11.43 -9.82
C PHE A 46 11.67 -10.88 -10.85
N PHE A 47 12.91 -10.61 -10.45
CA PHE A 47 13.96 -10.03 -11.30
C PHE A 47 14.96 -11.06 -11.84
N GLY A 48 14.84 -12.33 -11.48
CA GLY A 48 15.91 -13.31 -11.66
C GLY A 48 17.14 -12.98 -10.80
N VAL A 49 18.28 -13.62 -11.08
CA VAL A 49 19.56 -13.18 -10.52
C VAL A 49 19.88 -11.85 -11.20
N ILE A 50 19.83 -10.74 -10.45
CA ILE A 50 20.30 -9.44 -10.93
C ILE A 50 21.76 -9.66 -11.37
N PRO A 51 22.08 -9.60 -12.68
CA PRO A 51 23.46 -9.71 -13.12
C PRO A 51 24.24 -8.55 -12.51
N ASP A 52 25.51 -8.78 -12.20
CA ASP A 52 26.39 -7.73 -11.66
C ASP A 52 26.21 -6.46 -12.48
N PHE A 53 25.90 -5.36 -11.78
CA PHE A 53 25.63 -4.08 -12.43
C PHE A 53 26.78 -3.76 -13.38
N PRO A 54 26.50 -3.42 -14.66
CA PRO A 54 27.56 -3.04 -15.57
C PRO A 54 28.34 -1.85 -14.99
N ASP A 55 29.63 -1.78 -15.30
CA ASP A 55 30.49 -0.67 -14.88
C ASP A 55 29.79 0.66 -15.16
N ARG A 56 29.57 1.44 -14.11
CA ARG A 56 28.88 2.71 -14.22
C ARG A 56 29.80 3.69 -14.93
N PHE A 57 29.35 4.24 -16.06
CA PHE A 57 30.02 5.38 -16.67
C PHE A 57 29.97 6.61 -15.75
N PRO A 58 30.99 7.49 -15.78
CA PRO A 58 31.02 8.70 -14.96
C PRO A 58 29.80 9.58 -15.24
N GLN A 59 29.09 10.00 -14.18
CA GLN A 59 27.82 10.74 -14.27
C GLN A 59 28.00 12.24 -14.49
N GLY A 60 28.85 12.62 -15.45
CA GLY A 60 29.16 14.03 -15.72
C GLY A 60 29.87 14.73 -14.56
N GLY A 61 30.19 16.01 -14.76
CA GLY A 61 30.77 16.88 -13.73
C GLY A 61 29.70 17.64 -12.96
N TYR A 62 30.05 18.15 -11.77
CA TYR A 62 29.21 19.14 -11.08
C TYR A 62 29.30 20.47 -11.83
N GLU A 63 28.18 21.18 -11.90
CA GLU A 63 28.10 22.51 -12.47
C GLU A 63 28.20 23.55 -11.35
N GLU A 64 29.16 24.46 -11.45
CA GLU A 64 29.31 25.56 -10.49
C GLU A 64 28.32 26.67 -10.86
N ARG A 65 27.61 27.20 -9.85
CA ARG A 65 26.69 28.31 -10.04
C ARG A 65 27.47 29.62 -10.17
N GLU A 66 27.14 30.46 -11.15
CA GLU A 66 27.65 31.83 -11.20
C GLU A 66 27.18 32.62 -9.96
N SER A 67 28.11 33.28 -9.29
CA SER A 67 27.84 34.17 -8.17
C SER A 67 27.25 35.49 -8.70
N LEU A 68 26.09 35.87 -8.16
CA LEU A 68 25.37 37.11 -8.44
C LEU A 68 26.14 38.37 -8.04
#